data_AF-A0A1G1LM22-F1
#
_entry.id   AF-A0A1G1LM22-F1
#
_cell.length_a   1.000
_cell.length_b   1.000
_cell.length_c   1.000
_cell.angle_alpha   90.00
_cell.angle_beta   90.00
_cell.angle_gamma   90.00
#
_symmetry.space_group_name_H-M   'P 1'
#
loop_
_entity.id
_entity.type
_entity.pdbx_description
1 polymer ?
#
loop_
_entity_poly.entity_id
_entity_poly.type
_entity_poly.pdbx_seq_one_letter_code
_entity_poly.pdbx_strand_id
1 'polypeptide(L)'
;MGHSADFVALPLTQQDGVQHYPYDLENLGPDISVAPAEPVSVVGFPFGMQIGGSMGIWATGFIASEPEIDYMNRPIFLIDCRGRKGQSGSPVIAHRNGGAFTMRNGTTAVRTGISTRFLGIYSGRVNLESDLGFVWKASAIRELVDSYQRERPQVAT
;
A
#
# COMPACT_ATOMS: atom_id res chain seq x y z
N MET A 1 -5.53 17.42 1.04
CA MET A 1 -5.42 16.79 2.39
C MET A 1 -4.59 17.54 3.47
N GLY A 2 -3.84 18.61 3.16
CA GLY A 2 -3.23 19.51 4.17
C GLY A 2 -2.40 18.81 5.28
N HIS A 3 -2.30 19.42 6.46
CA HIS A 3 -1.56 18.90 7.64
C HIS A 3 -2.13 17.62 8.26
N SER A 4 -3.16 17.01 7.67
CA SER A 4 -3.87 15.86 8.23
C SER A 4 -3.42 14.52 7.62
N ALA A 5 -2.73 14.55 6.48
CA ALA A 5 -2.13 13.38 5.87
C ALA A 5 -0.90 12.94 6.68
N ASP A 6 -0.76 11.63 6.90
CA ASP A 6 0.39 11.03 7.58
C ASP A 6 1.27 10.26 6.57
N PHE A 7 1.48 10.88 5.42
CA PHE A 7 2.37 10.42 4.35
C PHE A 7 2.90 11.64 3.57
N VAL A 8 4.08 11.48 2.96
CA VAL A 8 4.76 12.54 2.21
C VAL A 8 5.39 11.97 0.94
N ALA A 9 5.50 12.78 -0.10
CA ALA A 9 6.24 12.46 -1.31
C ALA A 9 7.63 13.06 -1.23
N LEU A 10 8.67 12.24 -1.44
CA LEU A 10 10.07 12.68 -1.47
C LEU A 10 10.66 12.35 -2.84
N PRO A 11 11.36 13.31 -3.49
CA PRO A 11 12.08 12.99 -4.71
C PRO A 11 13.21 12.00 -4.39
N LEU A 12 13.27 10.92 -5.16
CA LEU A 12 14.34 9.94 -5.04
C LEU A 12 15.65 10.58 -5.50
N THR A 13 16.68 10.49 -4.67
CA THR A 13 18.06 10.92 -4.96
C THR A 13 18.98 9.70 -4.88
N GLN A 14 20.14 9.73 -5.54
CA GLN A 14 21.14 8.65 -5.51
C GLN A 14 20.59 7.27 -5.93
N GLN A 15 20.26 7.13 -7.21
CA GLN A 15 19.67 5.92 -7.78
C GLN A 15 20.71 4.95 -8.39
N ASP A 16 21.99 5.30 -8.35
CA ASP A 16 23.05 4.46 -8.91
C ASP A 16 23.17 3.14 -8.14
N GLY A 17 23.10 2.02 -8.86
CA GLY A 17 23.13 0.68 -8.27
C GLY A 17 21.85 0.26 -7.53
N VAL A 18 20.76 1.01 -7.66
CA VAL A 18 19.46 0.70 -7.04
C VAL A 18 18.50 0.15 -8.09
N GLN A 19 17.91 -1.02 -7.81
CA GLN A 19 16.82 -1.55 -8.63
C GLN A 19 15.46 -1.09 -8.08
N HIS A 20 14.61 -0.55 -8.96
CA HIS A 20 13.28 -0.10 -8.59
C HIS A 20 12.21 -1.15 -8.83
N TYR A 21 11.29 -1.26 -7.88
CA TYR A 21 10.08 -2.07 -7.97
C TYR A 21 8.87 -1.16 -7.68
N PRO A 22 8.49 -0.28 -8.63
CA PRO A 22 7.47 0.73 -8.40
C PRO A 22 6.07 0.11 -8.36
N TYR A 23 5.18 0.76 -7.61
CA TYR A 23 3.73 0.59 -7.76
C TYR A 23 3.22 1.71 -8.65
N ASP A 24 2.66 1.35 -9.81
CA ASP A 24 2.05 2.30 -10.71
C ASP A 24 0.73 2.80 -10.11
N LEU A 25 0.63 4.11 -9.88
CA LEU A 25 -0.58 4.70 -9.34
C LEU A 25 -1.69 4.71 -10.40
N GLU A 26 -1.38 4.84 -11.70
CA GLU A 26 -2.33 4.78 -12.82
C GLU A 26 -2.88 3.37 -13.02
N ASN A 27 -2.02 2.36 -12.85
CA ASN A 27 -2.37 0.95 -12.92
C ASN A 27 -2.00 0.23 -11.63
N LEU A 28 -2.93 0.23 -10.67
CA LEU A 28 -2.76 -0.41 -9.36
C LEU A 28 -2.62 -1.94 -9.42
N GLY A 29 -2.69 -2.55 -10.61
CA GLY A 29 -2.75 -4.00 -10.81
C GLY A 29 -4.17 -4.51 -11.04
N PRO A 30 -4.36 -5.84 -11.16
CA PRO A 30 -5.68 -6.43 -11.39
C PRO A 30 -6.68 -5.99 -10.31
N ASP A 31 -7.95 -5.84 -10.69
CA ASP A 31 -9.02 -5.43 -9.78
C ASP A 31 -9.48 -6.60 -8.89
N ILE A 32 -8.55 -7.09 -8.10
CA ILE A 32 -8.76 -8.12 -7.08
C ILE A 32 -9.84 -7.60 -6.11
N SER A 33 -10.80 -8.45 -5.75
CA SER A 33 -11.77 -8.14 -4.70
C SER A 33 -11.06 -8.06 -3.35
N VAL A 34 -11.33 -6.99 -2.62
CA VAL A 34 -10.64 -6.59 -1.39
C VAL A 34 -11.75 -6.23 -0.40
N ALA A 35 -12.01 -7.13 0.55
CA ALA A 35 -13.13 -7.06 1.50
C ALA A 35 -12.66 -7.46 2.91
N PRO A 36 -13.44 -7.21 3.97
CA PRO A 36 -13.11 -7.69 5.31
C PRO A 36 -12.73 -9.17 5.32
N ALA A 37 -11.75 -9.53 6.14
CA ALA A 37 -11.13 -10.86 6.22
C ALA A 37 -10.30 -11.32 5.00
N GLU A 38 -10.20 -10.54 3.92
CA GLU A 38 -9.26 -10.87 2.84
C GLU A 38 -7.80 -10.62 3.27
N PRO A 39 -6.85 -11.47 2.85
CA PRO A 39 -5.45 -11.33 3.21
C PRO A 39 -4.77 -10.20 2.43
N VAL A 40 -3.95 -9.43 3.16
CA VAL A 40 -3.11 -8.34 2.66
C VAL A 40 -1.72 -8.42 3.27
N SER A 41 -0.72 -7.85 2.60
CA SER A 41 0.66 -7.81 3.08
C SER A 41 1.16 -6.38 3.19
N VAL A 42 1.75 -6.05 4.33
CA VAL A 42 2.56 -4.83 4.54
C VAL A 42 4.01 -5.20 4.25
N VAL A 43 4.59 -4.64 3.19
CA VAL A 43 5.95 -5.02 2.73
C VAL A 43 6.93 -3.93 3.09
N GLY A 44 7.73 -4.14 4.13
CA GLY A 44 8.63 -3.11 4.66
C GLY A 44 9.71 -3.63 5.58
N PHE A 45 10.21 -2.79 6.49
CA PHE A 45 11.44 -3.06 7.24
C PHE A 45 11.18 -3.00 8.76
N PRO A 46 10.43 -3.96 9.32
CA PRO A 46 10.15 -4.00 10.76
C PRO A 46 11.46 -4.06 11.55
N PHE A 47 11.62 -3.15 12.51
CA PHE A 47 12.84 -2.96 13.30
C PHE A 47 14.11 -2.67 12.48
N GLY A 48 13.95 -2.17 11.24
CA GLY A 48 15.06 -2.00 10.30
C GLY A 48 15.60 -3.32 9.75
N MET A 49 14.90 -4.43 9.97
CA MET A 49 15.28 -5.73 9.43
C MET A 49 15.02 -5.79 7.93
N GLN A 50 15.97 -6.36 7.21
CA GLN A 50 15.91 -6.62 5.78
C GLN A 50 16.36 -8.05 5.49
N ILE A 51 15.82 -8.62 4.42
CA ILE A 51 16.31 -9.88 3.86
C ILE A 51 17.47 -9.57 2.90
N GLY A 52 18.19 -10.60 2.44
CA GLY A 52 19.26 -10.46 1.45
C GLY A 52 18.85 -9.60 0.25
N GLY A 53 19.77 -8.77 -0.24
CA GLY A 53 19.50 -7.80 -1.30
C GLY A 53 18.66 -6.59 -0.85
N SER A 54 18.63 -6.28 0.45
CA SER A 54 17.83 -5.19 1.04
C SER A 54 16.33 -5.31 0.75
N MET A 55 15.84 -6.55 0.69
CA MET A 55 14.43 -6.83 0.43
C MET A 55 13.59 -6.67 1.70
N GLY A 56 12.38 -6.12 1.52
CA GLY A 56 11.41 -5.94 2.59
C GLY A 56 10.81 -7.26 3.10
N ILE A 57 10.43 -7.27 4.36
CA ILE A 57 9.70 -8.35 5.02
C ILE A 57 8.20 -8.16 4.80
N TRP A 58 7.54 -9.25 4.45
CA TRP A 58 6.10 -9.30 4.22
C TRP A 58 5.40 -9.65 5.53
N ALA A 59 4.84 -8.64 6.19
CA ALA A 59 3.93 -8.84 7.33
C ALA A 59 2.50 -9.02 6.79
N THR A 60 2.03 -10.25 6.74
CA THR A 60 0.68 -10.57 6.27
C THR A 60 -0.33 -10.47 7.41
N GLY A 61 -1.47 -9.87 7.11
CA GLY A 61 -2.62 -9.74 7.99
C GLY A 61 -3.91 -9.76 7.17
N PHE A 62 -4.97 -9.21 7.74
CA PHE A 62 -6.28 -9.20 7.12
C PHE A 62 -6.87 -7.80 7.09
N ILE A 63 -7.76 -7.57 6.15
CA ILE A 63 -8.58 -6.36 6.13
C ILE A 63 -9.54 -6.41 7.31
N ALA A 64 -9.54 -5.35 8.12
CA ALA A 64 -10.30 -5.27 9.37
C ALA A 64 -11.52 -4.33 9.29
N SER A 65 -11.67 -3.57 8.21
CA SER A 65 -12.84 -2.70 7.97
C SER A 65 -13.23 -2.71 6.49
N GLU A 66 -14.38 -2.16 6.17
CA GLU A 66 -14.88 -1.97 4.80
C GLU A 66 -13.93 -1.02 4.02
N PRO A 67 -13.16 -1.51 3.02
CA PRO A 67 -12.16 -0.68 2.33
C PRO A 67 -12.75 0.46 1.51
N GLU A 68 -14.02 0.33 1.12
CA GLU A 68 -14.75 1.35 0.37
C GLU A 68 -15.23 2.50 1.25
N ILE A 69 -15.33 2.30 2.57
CA ILE A 69 -15.78 3.32 3.53
C ILE A 69 -14.55 4.07 4.08
N ASP A 70 -14.65 5.39 4.16
CA ASP A 70 -13.59 6.24 4.71
C ASP A 70 -13.63 6.22 6.24
N TYR A 71 -12.53 5.80 6.87
CA TYR A 71 -12.41 5.83 8.32
C TYR A 71 -12.17 7.25 8.82
N MET A 72 -13.02 7.73 9.75
CA MET A 72 -12.92 9.07 10.36
C MET A 72 -12.92 10.21 9.33
N ASN A 73 -13.73 10.09 8.27
CA ASN A 73 -13.80 11.04 7.15
C ASN A 73 -12.44 11.27 6.46
N ARG A 74 -11.59 10.24 6.45
CA ARG A 74 -10.30 10.23 5.75
C ARG A 74 -10.24 9.02 4.84
N PRO A 75 -9.51 9.10 3.71
CA PRO A 75 -9.32 7.99 2.78
C PRO A 75 -8.39 6.93 3.39
N ILE A 76 -8.88 6.27 4.44
CA ILE A 76 -8.19 5.29 5.28
C ILE A 76 -9.11 4.09 5.44
N PHE A 77 -8.53 2.90 5.44
CA PHE A 77 -9.16 1.68 5.93
C PHE A 77 -8.25 1.00 6.97
N LEU A 78 -8.82 0.08 7.74
CA LEU A 78 -8.11 -0.63 8.80
C LEU A 78 -7.70 -2.02 8.33
N ILE A 79 -6.53 -2.44 8.80
CA ILE A 79 -6.05 -3.83 8.71
C ILE A 79 -5.75 -4.36 10.09
N ASP A 80 -5.94 -5.65 10.30
CA ASP A 80 -5.42 -6.40 11.43
C ASP A 80 -4.10 -7.04 10.98
N CYS A 81 -2.99 -6.46 11.41
CA CYS A 81 -1.66 -6.90 11.05
C CYS A 81 -0.71 -6.53 12.19
N ARG A 82 0.19 -7.45 12.56
CA ARG A 82 1.23 -7.23 13.58
C ARG A 82 2.30 -6.25 13.10
N GLY A 83 1.92 -4.98 12.94
CA GLY A 83 2.78 -3.89 12.56
C GLY A 83 3.82 -3.61 13.66
N ARG A 84 5.06 -3.34 13.25
CA ARG A 84 6.17 -3.02 14.15
C ARG A 84 6.80 -1.70 13.73
N LYS A 85 7.53 -1.05 14.64
CA LYS A 85 8.32 0.15 14.33
C LYS A 85 9.17 -0.11 13.08
N GLY A 86 9.22 0.82 12.13
CA GLY A 86 9.91 0.63 10.84
C GLY A 86 9.01 0.12 9.70
N GLN A 87 7.75 -0.25 9.97
CA GLN A 87 6.76 -0.56 8.92
C GLN A 87 5.99 0.66 8.43
N SER A 88 5.95 1.78 9.16
CA SER A 88 5.31 3.02 8.69
C SER A 88 5.95 3.49 7.37
N GLY A 89 5.11 3.91 6.42
CA GLY A 89 5.51 4.26 5.05
C GLY A 89 5.54 3.08 4.08
N SER A 90 5.30 1.85 4.55
CA SER A 90 5.40 0.65 3.70
C SER A 90 4.16 0.47 2.83
N PRO A 91 4.32 -0.05 1.60
CA PRO A 91 3.20 -0.42 0.74
C PRO A 91 2.36 -1.55 1.36
N VAL A 92 1.05 -1.44 1.17
CA VAL A 92 0.07 -2.47 1.49
C VAL A 92 -0.50 -3.02 0.18
N ILE A 93 -0.43 -4.34 0.03
CA ILE A 93 -0.80 -5.02 -1.21
C ILE A 93 -1.76 -6.18 -0.96
N ALA A 94 -2.68 -6.40 -1.91
CA ALA A 94 -3.35 -7.69 -2.07
C ALA A 94 -2.53 -8.53 -3.05
N HIS A 95 -1.97 -9.64 -2.57
CA HIS A 95 -1.09 -10.50 -3.34
C HIS A 95 -1.68 -11.91 -3.46
N ARG A 96 -1.67 -12.48 -4.67
CA ARG A 96 -2.15 -13.83 -4.97
C ARG A 96 -1.07 -14.58 -5.77
N ASN A 97 -0.62 -15.72 -5.27
CA ASN A 97 0.39 -16.58 -5.92
C ASN A 97 -0.17 -17.42 -7.08
N GLY A 98 -1.19 -16.91 -7.78
CA GLY A 98 -1.99 -17.65 -8.75
C GLY A 98 -3.17 -18.39 -8.11
N GLY A 99 -3.82 -19.23 -8.91
CA GLY A 99 -5.05 -19.92 -8.53
C GLY A 99 -6.32 -19.10 -8.80
N ALA A 100 -7.42 -19.52 -8.19
CA ALA A 100 -8.71 -18.85 -8.29
C ALA A 100 -8.83 -17.73 -7.25
N PHE A 101 -9.27 -16.55 -7.66
CA PHE A 101 -9.58 -15.44 -6.76
C PHE A 101 -10.73 -14.60 -7.31
N THR A 102 -11.45 -13.92 -6.42
CA THR A 102 -12.58 -13.07 -6.79
C THR A 102 -12.08 -11.71 -7.26
N MET A 103 -12.64 -11.24 -8.37
CA MET A 103 -12.46 -9.88 -8.90
C MET A 103 -13.52 -8.96 -8.30
N ARG A 104 -13.27 -7.64 -8.27
CA ARG A 104 -14.22 -6.66 -7.70
C ARG A 104 -15.59 -6.67 -8.37
N ASN A 105 -15.66 -7.00 -9.65
CA ASN A 105 -16.92 -7.15 -10.39
C ASN A 105 -17.71 -8.43 -10.03
N GLY A 106 -17.28 -9.20 -9.03
CA GLY A 106 -17.92 -10.43 -8.58
C GLY A 106 -17.55 -11.68 -9.39
N THR A 107 -16.79 -11.54 -10.48
CA THR A 107 -16.35 -12.70 -11.27
C THR A 107 -15.17 -13.41 -10.63
N THR A 108 -15.02 -14.71 -10.91
CA THR A 108 -13.83 -15.48 -10.50
C THR A 108 -12.78 -15.42 -11.61
N ALA A 109 -11.58 -14.95 -11.28
CA ALA A 109 -10.41 -15.06 -12.13
C ALA A 109 -9.60 -16.31 -11.75
N VAL A 110 -9.10 -17.03 -12.75
CA VAL A 110 -8.12 -18.12 -12.55
C VAL A 110 -6.86 -17.73 -13.30
N ARG A 111 -5.74 -17.58 -12.60
CA ARG A 111 -4.47 -17.17 -13.21
C ARG A 111 -3.33 -18.10 -12.80
N THR A 112 -2.50 -18.45 -13.77
CA THR A 112 -1.18 -19.06 -13.55
C THR A 112 -0.18 -17.93 -13.34
N GLY A 113 0.28 -17.73 -12.10
CA GLY A 113 1.26 -16.69 -11.76
C GLY A 113 0.73 -15.59 -10.85
N ILE A 114 1.65 -14.70 -10.47
CA ILE A 114 1.43 -13.70 -9.43
C ILE A 114 0.45 -12.61 -9.90
N SER A 115 -0.49 -12.26 -9.03
CA SER A 115 -1.34 -11.08 -9.16
C SER A 115 -1.16 -10.22 -7.92
N THR A 116 -0.68 -8.99 -8.11
CA THR A 116 -0.48 -8.02 -7.02
C THR A 116 -1.28 -6.77 -7.31
N ARG A 117 -2.06 -6.32 -6.34
CA ARG A 117 -2.76 -5.04 -6.36
C ARG A 117 -2.22 -4.14 -5.25
N PHE A 118 -1.84 -2.92 -5.60
CA PHE A 118 -1.48 -1.89 -4.62
C PHE A 118 -2.74 -1.28 -4.00
N LEU A 119 -2.79 -1.26 -2.66
CA LEU A 119 -3.96 -0.76 -1.91
C LEU A 119 -3.70 0.59 -1.25
N GLY A 120 -2.46 0.85 -0.84
CA GLY A 120 -2.16 2.04 -0.06
C GLY A 120 -0.84 1.97 0.70
N ILE A 121 -0.63 2.93 1.60
CA ILE A 121 0.53 3.02 2.48
C ILE A 121 0.10 2.82 3.93
N TYR A 122 0.83 1.96 4.64
CA TYR A 122 0.66 1.74 6.06
C TYR A 122 1.22 2.92 6.87
N SER A 123 0.39 3.54 7.71
CA SER A 123 0.78 4.71 8.53
C SER A 123 1.30 4.32 9.91
N GLY A 124 0.74 3.26 10.49
CA GLY A 124 1.01 2.89 11.88
C GLY A 124 -0.18 2.19 12.52
N ARG A 125 -0.03 1.89 13.81
CA ARG A 125 -1.06 1.22 14.62
C ARG A 125 -2.00 2.23 15.26
N VAL A 126 -3.24 1.82 15.52
CA VAL A 126 -4.22 2.66 16.25
C VAL A 126 -3.74 3.00 17.66
N ASN A 127 -2.99 2.09 18.30
CA ASN A 127 -2.24 2.31 19.53
C ASN A 127 -1.13 1.23 19.67
N LEU A 128 -0.35 1.28 20.75
CA LEU A 128 0.78 0.35 20.95
C LEU A 128 0.38 -1.10 21.28
N GLU A 129 -0.83 -1.30 21.80
CA GLU A 129 -1.35 -2.60 22.26
C GLU A 129 -2.23 -3.29 21.21
N SER A 130 -2.61 -2.58 20.16
CA SER A 130 -3.47 -3.09 19.10
C SER A 130 -2.68 -3.61 17.91
N ASP A 131 -3.17 -4.67 17.27
CA ASP A 131 -2.72 -5.11 15.95
C ASP A 131 -3.49 -4.41 14.81
N LEU A 132 -4.44 -3.51 15.13
CA LEU A 132 -5.09 -2.70 14.12
C LEU A 132 -4.16 -1.58 13.64
N GLY A 133 -4.08 -1.42 12.32
CA GLY A 133 -3.32 -0.34 11.71
C GLY A 133 -4.04 0.38 10.59
N PHE A 134 -3.62 1.62 10.37
CA PHE A 134 -4.15 2.52 9.37
C PHE A 134 -3.47 2.30 8.02
N VAL A 135 -4.27 2.21 6.97
CA VAL A 135 -3.79 2.21 5.58
C VAL A 135 -4.41 3.37 4.84
N TRP A 136 -3.59 4.32 4.40
CA TRP A 136 -4.00 5.39 3.50
C TRP A 136 -4.22 4.83 2.11
N LYS A 137 -5.43 5.01 1.57
CA LYS A 137 -5.86 4.46 0.28
C LYS A 137 -5.00 5.00 -0.86
N ALA A 138 -4.77 4.18 -1.88
CA ALA A 138 -4.03 4.56 -3.09
C ALA A 138 -4.57 5.84 -3.77
N SER A 139 -5.88 6.11 -3.68
CA SER A 139 -6.49 7.36 -4.15
C SER A 139 -5.91 8.60 -3.47
N ALA A 140 -5.64 8.54 -2.16
CA ALA A 140 -5.05 9.64 -1.42
C ALA A 140 -3.59 9.91 -1.83
N ILE A 141 -2.84 8.83 -2.07
CA ILE A 141 -1.45 8.91 -2.52
C ILE A 141 -1.37 9.54 -3.90
N ARG A 142 -2.28 9.15 -4.80
CA ARG A 142 -2.41 9.75 -6.13
C ARG A 142 -2.71 11.24 -6.05
N GLU A 143 -3.69 11.67 -5.25
CA GLU A 143 -4.00 13.10 -5.07
C GLU A 143 -2.75 13.92 -4.68
N LEU A 144 -1.93 13.37 -3.78
CA LEU A 144 -0.67 13.99 -3.38
C LEU A 144 0.34 14.06 -4.54
N VAL A 145 0.57 12.95 -5.24
CA VAL A 145 1.53 12.93 -6.36
C VAL A 145 1.10 13.89 -7.47
N ASP A 146 -0.19 13.93 -7.79
CA ASP A 146 -0.77 14.82 -8.80
C ASP A 146 -0.67 16.31 -8.40
N SER A 147 -0.70 16.64 -7.10
CA SER A 147 -0.46 18.02 -6.66
C SER A 147 0.98 18.44 -6.89
N TYR A 148 1.96 17.57 -6.60
CA TYR A 148 3.37 17.85 -6.88
C TYR A 148 3.67 18.01 -8.38
N GLN A 149 3.05 17.20 -9.24
CA GLN A 149 3.26 17.30 -10.69
C GLN A 149 2.73 18.62 -11.27
N ARG A 150 1.62 19.16 -10.73
CA ARG A 150 1.06 20.46 -11.13
C ARG A 150 1.93 21.64 -10.70
N GLU A 151 2.62 21.52 -9.58
CA GLU A 151 3.47 22.58 -9.01
C GLU A 151 4.88 22.63 -9.63
N ARG A 152 5.33 21.57 -10.31
CA ARG A 152 6.61 21.57 -11.05
C ARG A 152 6.38 22.08 -12.49
N PRO A 153 6.91 23.26 -12.88
CA PRO A 153 6.86 23.66 -14.27
C PRO A 153 7.56 22.59 -15.14
N GLN A 154 6.94 22.22 -16.26
CA GLN A 154 7.59 21.41 -17.28
C GLN A 154 8.87 22.14 -17.71
N VAL A 155 10.03 21.62 -17.32
CA VAL A 155 11.29 22.04 -17.92
C VAL A 155 11.23 21.49 -19.34
N ALA A 156 10.99 22.38 -20.30
CA ALA A 156 11.07 22.05 -21.73
C ALA A 156 12.46 21.49 -22.01
N THR A 157 12.51 20.26 -22.50
CA THR A 157 13.71 19.66 -23.09
C THR A 157 13.98 20.25 -24.46
#